data_AF-A0A842RKD1-F1
#
_entry.id   AF-A0A842RKD1-F1
#
_cell.length_a   1.000
_cell.length_b   1.000
_cell.length_c   1.000
_cell.angle_alpha   90.00
_cell.angle_beta   90.00
_cell.angle_gamma   90.00
#
_symmetry.space_group_name_H-M   'P 1'
#
loop_
_entity.id
_entity.type
_entity.pdbx_description
1 polymer ?
#
loop_
_entity_poly.entity_id
_entity_poly.type
_entity_poly.pdbx_seq_one_letter_code
_entity_poly.pdbx_strand_id
1 'polypeptide(L)'
;MQYLSVKNLEKYHPGYKDRTLQWAKIYFKLVQGDPDFEMVLDETDKWRYVTFILLELYNKKPTPLDPVYLTRKGFDLKKRKIDATIQSLRNFVEIRNETVTDSLQFCNVDKDKEEDKEEDKEKDIVQQSCTNTSKQKTKPTPDPALKRVIDHICKSWRLKRGAKYPFQAKHAKLIQGLCRHYEYSGVMALWDVYLGFSDDFFRKTGYSIEAFVTSMPKLLDTGWKSIKQKYEHEDNLISASDILKKVKL
;
A
#
# COMPACT_ATOMS: atom_id res chain seq x y z
N MET A 1 -16.62 -6.20 -29.87
CA MET A 1 -16.50 -4.97 -29.05
C MET A 1 -15.03 -4.61 -28.95
N GLN A 2 -14.68 -3.32 -28.96
CA GLN A 2 -13.27 -2.87 -28.87
C GLN A 2 -12.87 -2.66 -27.41
N TYR A 3 -11.66 -3.08 -27.08
CA TYR A 3 -11.07 -2.91 -25.76
C TYR A 3 -9.71 -2.24 -25.87
N LEU A 4 -9.35 -1.48 -24.85
CA LEU A 4 -8.05 -0.84 -24.71
C LEU A 4 -7.26 -1.55 -23.61
N SER A 5 -6.05 -1.99 -23.94
CA SER A 5 -5.08 -2.53 -23.00
C SER A 5 -3.86 -1.61 -22.95
N VAL A 6 -3.32 -1.36 -21.77
CA VAL A 6 -2.13 -0.56 -21.54
C VAL A 6 -0.90 -1.44 -21.72
N LYS A 7 0.02 -1.01 -22.59
CA LYS A 7 1.28 -1.71 -22.80
C LYS A 7 2.14 -1.65 -21.54
N ASN A 8 2.86 -2.74 -21.25
CA ASN A 8 3.78 -2.83 -20.11
C ASN A 8 3.13 -2.49 -18.76
N LEU A 9 1.88 -2.90 -18.54
CA LEU A 9 1.13 -2.64 -17.30
C LEU A 9 1.91 -3.07 -16.03
N GLU A 10 2.76 -4.09 -16.15
CA GLU A 10 3.63 -4.60 -15.07
C GLU A 10 4.58 -3.54 -14.49
N LYS A 11 4.96 -2.53 -15.29
CA LYS A 11 5.80 -1.39 -14.86
C LYS A 11 5.13 -0.58 -13.74
N TYR A 12 3.80 -0.51 -13.76
CA TYR A 12 3.01 0.26 -12.79
C TYR A 12 2.59 -0.57 -11.57
N HIS A 13 2.62 -1.90 -11.67
CA HIS A 13 2.37 -2.79 -10.53
C HIS A 13 3.15 -4.11 -10.65
N PRO A 14 4.32 -4.22 -9.99
CA PRO A 14 5.09 -5.46 -9.94
C PRO A 14 4.27 -6.60 -9.30
N GLY A 15 4.02 -7.66 -10.07
CA GLY A 15 3.20 -8.80 -9.64
C GLY A 15 1.68 -8.59 -9.78
N TYR A 16 1.23 -7.87 -10.81
CA TYR A 16 -0.20 -7.61 -11.06
C TYR A 16 -1.06 -8.88 -11.19
N LYS A 17 -0.44 -10.00 -11.62
CA LYS A 17 -1.12 -11.29 -11.79
C LYS A 17 -1.53 -11.92 -10.45
N ASP A 18 -0.78 -11.69 -9.38
CA ASP A 18 -0.84 -12.51 -8.16
C ASP A 18 -1.42 -11.82 -6.90
N ARG A 19 -2.01 -10.62 -7.00
CA ARG A 19 -2.37 -9.86 -5.79
C ARG A 19 -3.84 -9.43 -5.68
N THR A 20 -4.31 -9.45 -4.43
CA THR A 20 -5.55 -8.85 -3.90
C THR A 20 -5.39 -7.37 -3.53
N LEU A 21 -4.15 -6.87 -3.49
CA LEU A 21 -3.80 -5.48 -3.21
C LEU A 21 -3.88 -4.66 -4.51
N GLN A 22 -4.78 -3.68 -4.54
CA GLN A 22 -4.97 -2.76 -5.66
C GLN A 22 -4.25 -1.45 -5.37
N TRP A 23 -3.05 -1.29 -5.91
CA TRP A 23 -2.32 -0.02 -5.92
C TRP A 23 -1.69 0.16 -7.30
N ALA A 24 -1.35 1.39 -7.66
CA ALA A 24 -0.60 1.68 -8.87
C ALA A 24 0.54 2.63 -8.52
N LYS A 25 1.74 2.35 -9.03
CA LYS A 25 2.90 3.21 -8.90
C LYS A 25 3.00 4.11 -10.12
N ILE A 26 2.57 5.35 -9.97
CA ILE A 26 2.76 6.38 -10.99
C ILE A 26 4.04 7.15 -10.67
N TYR A 27 5.03 7.07 -11.55
CA TYR A 27 6.30 7.76 -11.38
C TYR A 27 6.19 9.19 -11.87
N PHE A 28 6.70 10.17 -11.11
CA PHE A 28 6.79 11.56 -11.59
C PHE A 28 7.56 11.67 -12.91
N LYS A 29 8.61 10.85 -13.09
CA LYS A 29 9.37 10.77 -14.34
C LYS A 29 8.52 10.38 -15.56
N LEU A 30 7.41 9.66 -15.38
CA LEU A 30 6.48 9.40 -16.48
C LEU A 30 5.85 10.71 -16.95
N VAL A 31 5.45 11.57 -16.01
CA VAL A 31 4.73 12.82 -16.30
C VAL A 31 5.67 13.95 -16.73
N GLN A 32 6.89 13.97 -16.20
CA GLN A 32 7.88 15.05 -16.33
C GLN A 32 9.29 14.49 -16.60
N GLY A 33 9.48 13.76 -17.69
CA GLY A 33 10.81 13.25 -18.04
C GLY A 33 10.84 12.08 -18.99
N ASP A 34 9.67 11.52 -19.36
CA ASP A 34 9.54 10.56 -20.46
C ASP A 34 9.24 11.35 -21.74
N PRO A 35 10.19 11.46 -22.69
CA PRO A 35 10.01 12.28 -23.88
C PRO A 35 8.74 11.91 -24.66
N ASP A 36 8.43 10.61 -24.75
CA ASP A 36 7.25 10.14 -25.49
C ASP A 36 5.96 10.54 -24.80
N PHE A 37 5.95 10.61 -23.47
CA PHE A 37 4.78 11.02 -22.70
C PHE A 37 4.63 12.55 -22.66
N GLU A 38 5.74 13.28 -22.70
CA GLU A 38 5.74 14.74 -22.80
C GLU A 38 5.15 15.21 -24.13
N MET A 39 5.38 14.46 -25.22
CA MET A 39 4.80 14.71 -26.54
C MET A 39 3.27 14.58 -26.58
N VAL A 40 2.64 14.03 -25.54
CA VAL A 40 1.19 14.11 -25.36
C VAL A 40 0.82 15.54 -24.97
N LEU A 41 0.41 16.34 -25.95
CA LEU A 41 0.16 17.78 -25.79
C LEU A 41 -1.05 18.09 -24.87
N ASP A 42 -2.06 17.22 -24.85
CA ASP A 42 -3.28 17.45 -24.09
C ASP A 42 -3.17 16.81 -22.70
N GLU A 43 -3.26 17.64 -21.66
CA GLU A 43 -3.28 17.18 -20.27
C GLU A 43 -4.45 16.21 -20.00
N THR A 44 -5.58 16.41 -20.69
CA THR A 44 -6.73 15.51 -20.62
C THR A 44 -6.36 14.09 -21.03
N ASP A 45 -5.54 13.94 -22.08
CA ASP A 45 -5.12 12.63 -22.59
C ASP A 45 -4.13 11.97 -21.60
N LYS A 46 -3.27 12.76 -20.94
CA LYS A 46 -2.39 12.28 -19.86
C LYS A 46 -3.17 11.71 -18.68
N TRP A 47 -4.17 12.44 -18.19
CA TRP A 47 -5.02 11.97 -17.08
C TRP A 47 -5.89 10.77 -17.46
N ARG A 48 -6.40 10.73 -18.69
CA ARG A 48 -7.11 9.57 -19.22
C ARG A 48 -6.21 8.34 -19.27
N TYR A 49 -4.95 8.49 -19.66
CA TYR A 49 -3.98 7.39 -19.63
C TYR A 49 -3.77 6.82 -18.22
N VAL A 50 -3.55 7.68 -17.23
CA VAL A 50 -3.45 7.25 -15.82
C VAL A 50 -4.73 6.53 -15.39
N THR A 51 -5.90 7.03 -15.81
CA THR A 51 -7.19 6.40 -15.53
C THR A 51 -7.30 5.02 -16.17
N PHE A 52 -6.81 4.83 -17.41
CA PHE A 52 -6.76 3.51 -18.05
C PHE A 52 -5.87 2.52 -17.29
N ILE A 53 -4.70 2.94 -16.81
CA ILE A 53 -3.83 2.12 -15.95
C ILE A 53 -4.61 1.64 -14.72
N LEU A 54 -5.29 2.57 -14.03
CA LEU A 54 -6.04 2.25 -12.82
C LEU A 54 -7.21 1.30 -13.11
N LEU A 55 -7.96 1.52 -14.19
CA LEU A 55 -9.09 0.68 -14.57
C LEU A 55 -8.68 -0.74 -14.93
N GLU A 56 -7.59 -0.90 -15.68
CA GLU A 56 -7.10 -2.21 -16.08
C GLU A 56 -6.51 -2.99 -14.89
N LEU A 57 -5.76 -2.31 -14.00
CA LEU A 57 -5.28 -2.91 -12.76
C LEU A 57 -6.42 -3.34 -11.82
N TYR A 58 -7.46 -2.50 -11.70
CA TYR A 58 -8.61 -2.78 -10.85
C TYR A 58 -9.43 -3.96 -11.37
N ASN A 59 -9.76 -3.96 -12.67
CA ASN A 59 -10.62 -4.97 -13.28
C ASN A 59 -9.88 -6.25 -13.68
N LYS A 60 -8.53 -6.22 -13.74
CA LYS A 60 -7.68 -7.29 -14.29
C LYS A 60 -8.06 -7.69 -15.71
N LYS A 61 -8.68 -6.77 -16.45
CA LYS A 61 -9.17 -6.95 -17.83
C LYS A 61 -8.98 -5.65 -18.61
N PRO A 62 -8.73 -5.73 -19.93
CA PRO A 62 -8.73 -4.57 -20.80
C PRO A 62 -9.99 -3.71 -20.62
N THR A 63 -9.84 -2.40 -20.76
CA THR A 63 -10.93 -1.45 -20.55
C THR A 63 -11.83 -1.40 -21.79
N PRO A 64 -13.15 -1.60 -21.67
CA PRO A 64 -14.05 -1.49 -22.81
C PRO A 64 -14.10 -0.06 -23.33
N LEU A 65 -14.00 0.12 -24.66
CA LEU A 65 -14.14 1.42 -25.34
C LEU A 65 -15.62 1.77 -25.61
N ASP A 66 -16.50 1.45 -24.67
CA ASP A 66 -17.91 1.84 -24.73
C ASP A 66 -18.09 3.27 -24.18
N PRO A 67 -18.66 4.21 -24.96
CA PRO A 67 -18.89 5.57 -24.50
C PRO A 67 -19.67 5.66 -23.19
N VAL A 68 -20.70 4.81 -23.01
CA VAL A 68 -21.54 4.83 -21.80
C VAL A 68 -20.74 4.41 -20.59
N TYR A 69 -19.97 3.33 -20.71
CA TYR A 69 -19.04 2.89 -19.67
C TYR A 69 -18.00 3.96 -19.31
N LEU A 70 -17.35 4.57 -20.30
CA LEU A 70 -16.30 5.56 -20.07
C LEU A 70 -16.85 6.82 -19.38
N THR A 71 -18.04 7.31 -19.78
CA THR A 71 -18.69 8.43 -19.09
C THR A 71 -18.99 8.11 -17.62
N ARG A 72 -19.43 6.88 -17.30
CA ARG A 72 -19.62 6.44 -15.90
C ARG A 72 -18.31 6.37 -15.10
N LYS A 73 -17.17 6.24 -15.78
CA LYS A 73 -15.83 6.30 -15.16
C LYS A 73 -15.25 7.72 -15.11
N GLY A 74 -16.03 8.74 -15.47
CA GLY A 74 -15.63 10.15 -15.38
C GLY A 74 -14.97 10.70 -16.63
N PHE A 75 -15.00 10.00 -17.76
CA PHE A 75 -14.49 10.52 -19.02
C PHE A 75 -15.49 11.50 -19.63
N ASP A 76 -15.09 12.78 -19.74
CA ASP A 76 -15.88 13.78 -20.47
C ASP A 76 -15.64 13.67 -21.98
N LEU A 77 -16.44 12.82 -22.64
CA LEU A 77 -16.37 12.56 -24.07
C LEU A 77 -16.85 13.75 -24.93
N LYS A 78 -17.51 14.76 -24.33
CA LYS A 78 -17.93 15.98 -25.04
C LYS A 78 -16.75 16.92 -25.22
N LYS A 79 -15.92 17.09 -24.17
CA LYS A 79 -14.72 17.93 -24.22
C LYS A 79 -13.64 17.37 -25.15
N ARG A 80 -13.39 16.06 -25.08
CA ARG A 80 -12.35 15.39 -25.88
C ARG A 80 -12.87 14.03 -26.35
N LYS A 81 -12.95 13.83 -27.66
CA LYS A 81 -13.35 12.54 -28.26
C LYS A 81 -12.37 11.43 -27.91
N ILE A 82 -12.87 10.22 -27.73
CA ILE A 82 -12.05 9.07 -27.33
C ILE A 82 -11.03 8.70 -28.40
N ASP A 83 -11.39 8.78 -29.69
CA ASP A 83 -10.50 8.45 -30.81
C ASP A 83 -9.25 9.34 -30.83
N ALA A 84 -9.42 10.64 -30.51
CA ALA A 84 -8.31 11.58 -30.42
C ALA A 84 -7.36 11.22 -29.27
N THR A 85 -7.92 10.82 -28.11
CA THR A 85 -7.12 10.33 -26.97
C THR A 85 -6.35 9.06 -27.35
N ILE A 86 -7.01 8.10 -28.00
CA ILE A 86 -6.38 6.84 -28.43
C ILE A 86 -5.24 7.12 -29.40
N GLN A 87 -5.45 8.01 -30.37
CA GLN A 87 -4.43 8.38 -31.33
C GLN A 87 -3.22 9.06 -30.67
N SER A 88 -3.47 9.93 -29.69
CA SER A 88 -2.40 10.56 -28.91
C SER A 88 -1.63 9.58 -28.03
N LEU A 89 -2.29 8.51 -27.57
CA LEU A 89 -1.70 7.51 -26.67
C LEU A 89 -1.23 6.23 -27.38
N ARG A 90 -1.21 6.19 -28.71
CA ARG A 90 -0.93 4.98 -29.52
C ARG A 90 0.36 4.23 -29.15
N ASN A 91 1.36 4.93 -28.62
CA ASN A 91 2.62 4.34 -28.19
C ASN A 91 2.45 3.56 -26.87
N PHE A 92 1.52 3.97 -26.01
CA PHE A 92 1.31 3.44 -24.67
C PHE A 92 0.14 2.45 -24.56
N VAL A 93 -0.79 2.45 -25.52
CA VAL A 93 -1.99 1.61 -25.49
C VAL A 93 -2.10 0.73 -26.74
N GLU A 94 -2.81 -0.39 -26.60
CA GLU A 94 -3.13 -1.34 -27.66
C GLU A 94 -4.65 -1.53 -27.71
N ILE A 95 -5.24 -1.46 -28.91
CA ILE A 95 -6.66 -1.75 -29.11
C ILE A 95 -6.80 -3.22 -29.49
N ARG A 96 -7.63 -3.94 -28.73
CA ARG A 96 -7.96 -5.36 -28.97
C ARG A 96 -9.40 -5.48 -29.43
N ASN A 97 -9.59 -6.18 -30.55
CA ASN A 97 -10.90 -6.61 -30.98
C ASN A 97 -11.18 -7.95 -30.30
N GLU A 98 -12.22 -8.02 -29.48
CA GLU A 98 -12.62 -9.26 -28.84
C GLU A 98 -13.22 -10.21 -29.90
N THR A 99 -12.37 -10.99 -30.54
CA THR A 99 -12.75 -12.29 -31.10
C THR A 99 -12.73 -13.28 -29.95
N VAL A 100 -13.83 -14.00 -29.77
CA VAL A 100 -14.29 -14.72 -28.56
C VAL A 100 -13.37 -15.86 -28.05
N THR A 101 -12.09 -15.97 -28.45
CA THR A 101 -11.33 -17.22 -28.29
C THR A 101 -10.03 -17.15 -27.46
N ASP A 102 -9.52 -15.99 -27.04
CA ASP A 102 -8.24 -15.94 -26.32
C ASP A 102 -8.39 -15.53 -24.85
N SER A 103 -9.17 -16.33 -24.12
CA SER A 103 -8.94 -16.46 -22.68
C SER A 103 -7.69 -17.32 -22.49
N LEU A 104 -6.57 -16.68 -22.09
CA LEU A 104 -5.34 -17.29 -21.53
C LEU A 104 -4.21 -17.64 -22.52
N GLN A 105 -3.66 -16.66 -23.22
CA GLN A 105 -2.23 -16.62 -23.63
C GLN A 105 -1.95 -15.13 -23.85
N PHE A 106 -0.97 -14.46 -23.22
CA PHE A 106 0.44 -14.58 -23.51
C PHE A 106 1.29 -13.89 -22.42
N CYS A 107 2.43 -14.51 -22.11
CA CYS A 107 3.67 -13.82 -21.82
C CYS A 107 4.58 -14.08 -23.03
N ASN A 108 4.63 -13.18 -24.01
CA ASN A 108 5.79 -13.07 -24.87
C ASN A 108 6.49 -11.78 -24.46
N VAL A 109 7.52 -11.95 -23.64
CA VAL A 109 8.51 -10.91 -23.40
C VAL A 109 9.40 -10.94 -24.62
N ASP A 110 9.25 -9.96 -25.50
CA ASP A 110 10.25 -9.67 -26.53
C ASP A 110 11.55 -9.29 -25.82
N LYS A 111 12.42 -10.28 -25.70
CA LYS A 111 13.86 -10.06 -25.66
C LYS A 111 14.25 -9.80 -27.11
N ASP A 112 14.54 -8.54 -27.46
CA ASP A 112 15.64 -8.25 -28.37
C ASP A 112 15.94 -6.73 -28.44
N LYS A 113 17.23 -6.45 -28.29
CA LYS A 113 18.03 -5.32 -28.80
C LYS A 113 17.82 -3.92 -28.21
N GLU A 114 18.79 -3.53 -27.39
CA GLU A 114 19.66 -2.39 -27.74
C GLU A 114 21.08 -2.65 -27.21
N GLU A 115 21.97 -2.96 -28.14
CA GLU A 115 23.43 -2.85 -28.03
C GLU A 115 23.84 -1.37 -28.14
N ASP A 116 25.07 -1.08 -27.72
CA ASP A 116 25.84 0.16 -27.86
C ASP A 116 25.63 1.28 -26.82
N LYS A 117 26.36 1.13 -25.71
CA LYS A 117 27.39 2.10 -25.27
C LYS A 117 28.29 1.50 -24.19
N GLU A 118 29.38 0.86 -24.65
CA GLU A 118 30.64 0.77 -23.91
C GLU A 118 31.25 2.18 -23.80
N GLU A 119 31.52 2.63 -22.59
CA GLU A 119 32.88 2.91 -22.09
C GLU A 119 32.78 3.51 -20.67
N ASP A 120 33.70 3.07 -19.82
CA ASP A 120 34.00 3.56 -18.46
C ASP A 120 33.00 3.25 -17.32
N LYS A 121 33.20 2.08 -16.69
CA LYS A 121 33.85 2.02 -15.37
C LYS A 121 34.05 0.59 -14.87
N GLU A 122 35.31 0.20 -14.96
CA GLU A 122 35.96 -0.88 -14.23
C GLU A 122 35.75 -0.73 -12.70
N LYS A 123 35.67 -1.88 -12.01
CA LYS A 123 35.68 -2.11 -10.53
C LYS A 123 34.30 -2.21 -9.85
N ASP A 124 33.72 -3.40 -9.82
CA ASP A 124 33.88 -4.32 -8.68
C ASP A 124 33.06 -5.60 -8.90
N ILE A 125 33.78 -6.69 -9.14
CA ILE A 125 33.27 -8.06 -9.15
C ILE A 125 33.21 -8.52 -7.69
N VAL A 126 32.01 -8.62 -7.11
CA VAL A 126 31.77 -9.55 -6.00
C VAL A 126 30.66 -10.51 -6.44
N GLN A 127 31.08 -11.74 -6.64
CA GLN A 127 30.28 -12.92 -6.96
C GLN A 127 29.03 -13.02 -6.08
N GLN A 128 27.86 -13.10 -6.70
CA GLN A 128 26.68 -13.66 -6.04
C GLN A 128 26.22 -14.88 -6.84
N SER A 129 26.76 -16.04 -6.45
CA SER A 129 26.28 -17.34 -6.90
C SER A 129 24.94 -17.64 -6.21
N CYS A 130 23.92 -17.87 -7.02
CA CYS A 130 22.62 -18.32 -6.56
C CYS A 130 22.71 -19.81 -6.23
N THR A 131 22.86 -20.15 -4.95
CA THR A 131 22.54 -21.49 -4.45
C THR A 131 21.11 -21.48 -3.93
N ASN A 132 20.27 -22.33 -4.53
CA ASN A 132 18.91 -22.62 -4.07
C ASN A 132 18.98 -23.41 -2.76
N THR A 133 19.19 -22.71 -1.64
CA THR A 133 19.02 -23.29 -0.31
C THR A 133 17.56 -23.16 0.10
N SER A 134 16.90 -24.30 0.31
CA SER A 134 15.62 -24.41 1.01
C SER A 134 15.75 -23.79 2.41
N LYS A 135 15.39 -22.50 2.52
CA LYS A 135 15.39 -21.77 3.79
C LYS A 135 14.19 -22.23 4.61
N GLN A 136 14.46 -23.06 5.62
CA GLN A 136 13.54 -23.27 6.73
C GLN A 136 13.17 -21.88 7.28
N LYS A 137 11.88 -21.51 7.18
CA LYS A 137 11.33 -20.27 7.73
C LYS A 137 11.49 -20.31 9.25
N THR A 138 12.59 -19.74 9.77
CA THR A 138 12.67 -19.37 11.18
C THR A 138 11.54 -18.39 11.46
N LYS A 139 10.63 -18.75 12.37
CA LYS A 139 9.54 -17.87 12.79
C LYS A 139 10.19 -16.59 13.33
N PRO A 140 9.96 -15.41 12.73
CA PRO A 140 10.56 -14.18 13.23
C PRO A 140 10.12 -13.97 14.68
N THR A 141 11.10 -13.81 15.56
CA THR A 141 10.85 -13.48 16.97
C THR A 141 10.01 -12.20 17.01
N PRO A 142 8.85 -12.20 17.70
CA PRO A 142 8.00 -11.03 17.77
C PRO A 142 8.76 -9.90 18.46
N ASP A 143 8.67 -8.70 17.88
CA ASP A 143 9.28 -7.49 18.43
C ASP A 143 8.84 -7.31 19.89
N PRO A 144 9.78 -7.26 20.86
CA PRO A 144 9.46 -7.10 22.27
C PRO A 144 8.64 -5.83 22.56
N ALA A 145 8.83 -4.76 21.78
CA ALA A 145 8.05 -3.53 21.92
C ALA A 145 6.58 -3.72 21.50
N LEU A 146 6.35 -4.46 20.41
CA LEU A 146 5.00 -4.79 19.96
C LEU A 146 4.26 -5.65 20.99
N LYS A 147 4.95 -6.62 21.60
CA LYS A 147 4.39 -7.44 22.67
C LYS A 147 3.89 -6.56 23.83
N ARG A 148 4.66 -5.55 24.22
CA ARG A 148 4.28 -4.61 25.29
C ARG A 148 3.00 -3.83 24.97
N VAL A 149 2.82 -3.36 23.72
CA VAL A 149 1.58 -2.69 23.31
C VAL A 149 0.38 -3.63 23.41
N ILE A 150 0.54 -4.88 22.97
CA ILE A 150 -0.53 -5.89 23.05
C ILE A 150 -0.89 -6.19 24.51
N ASP A 151 0.11 -6.35 25.38
CA ASP A 151 -0.08 -6.58 26.80
C ASP A 151 -0.78 -5.38 27.47
N HIS A 152 -0.42 -4.14 27.10
CA HIS A 152 -1.09 -2.92 27.55
C HIS A 152 -2.57 -2.90 27.16
N ILE A 153 -2.87 -3.17 25.88
CA ILE A 153 -4.24 -3.24 25.36
C ILE A 153 -5.09 -4.24 26.16
N CYS A 154 -4.54 -5.44 26.40
CA CYS A 154 -5.23 -6.48 27.14
C CYS A 154 -5.44 -6.11 28.62
N LYS A 155 -4.44 -5.45 29.24
CA LYS A 155 -4.48 -4.99 30.63
C LYS A 155 -5.49 -3.85 30.80
N SER A 156 -5.42 -2.80 29.98
CA SER A 156 -6.35 -1.67 30.00
C SER A 156 -7.79 -2.14 29.76
N TRP A 157 -7.99 -3.10 28.84
CA TRP A 157 -9.30 -3.70 28.62
C TRP A 157 -9.83 -4.42 29.86
N ARG A 158 -9.03 -5.32 30.44
CA ARG A 158 -9.43 -6.07 31.63
C ARG A 158 -9.76 -5.14 32.80
N LEU A 159 -9.00 -4.06 32.96
CA LEU A 159 -9.25 -3.07 34.00
C LEU A 159 -10.57 -2.31 33.79
N LYS A 160 -10.88 -1.91 32.55
CA LYS A 160 -12.07 -1.10 32.23
C LYS A 160 -13.35 -1.93 32.07
N ARG A 161 -13.23 -3.19 31.63
CA ARG A 161 -14.37 -4.04 31.24
C ARG A 161 -14.51 -5.32 32.06
N GLY A 162 -13.56 -5.64 32.93
CA GLY A 162 -13.60 -6.83 33.79
C GLY A 162 -13.42 -8.17 33.08
N ALA A 163 -13.20 -8.18 31.76
CA ALA A 163 -13.09 -9.39 30.96
C ALA A 163 -11.75 -9.47 30.22
N LYS A 164 -11.38 -10.67 29.73
CA LYS A 164 -10.23 -10.83 28.84
C LYS A 164 -10.58 -10.28 27.45
N TYR A 165 -9.66 -9.53 26.82
CA TYR A 165 -9.89 -9.04 25.46
C TYR A 165 -9.84 -10.21 24.44
N PRO A 166 -10.81 -10.34 23.53
CA PRO A 166 -10.84 -11.40 22.52
C PRO A 166 -9.83 -11.12 21.39
N PHE A 167 -8.55 -11.22 21.69
CA PHE A 167 -7.48 -10.90 20.76
C PHE A 167 -7.33 -11.97 19.66
N GLN A 168 -7.28 -11.55 18.40
CA GLN A 168 -7.09 -12.43 17.23
C GLN A 168 -5.76 -12.13 16.55
N ALA A 169 -5.21 -13.10 15.82
CA ALA A 169 -3.91 -12.94 15.14
C ALA A 169 -3.89 -11.75 14.15
N LYS A 170 -5.01 -11.44 13.50
CA LYS A 170 -5.12 -10.27 12.60
C LYS A 170 -4.96 -8.93 13.33
N HIS A 171 -5.31 -8.86 14.62
CA HIS A 171 -5.21 -7.63 15.40
C HIS A 171 -3.75 -7.21 15.62
N ALA A 172 -2.84 -8.17 15.78
CA ALA A 172 -1.41 -7.89 15.91
C ALA A 172 -0.86 -7.16 14.68
N LYS A 173 -1.30 -7.53 13.46
CA LYS A 173 -0.90 -6.86 12.23
C LYS A 173 -1.41 -5.42 12.15
N LEU A 174 -2.65 -5.18 12.58
CA LEU A 174 -3.23 -3.84 12.62
C LEU A 174 -2.48 -2.94 13.62
N ILE A 175 -2.22 -3.44 14.83
CA ILE A 175 -1.45 -2.72 15.85
C ILE A 175 -0.03 -2.44 15.36
N GLN A 176 0.63 -3.43 14.74
CA GLN A 176 1.96 -3.24 14.17
C GLN A 176 1.96 -2.14 13.10
N GLY A 177 0.93 -2.08 12.26
CA GLY A 177 0.73 -1.00 11.29
C GLY A 177 0.64 0.37 11.98
N LEU A 178 -0.18 0.49 13.02
CA LEU A 178 -0.30 1.72 13.80
C LEU A 178 1.02 2.14 14.47
N CYS A 179 1.76 1.19 15.05
CA CYS A 179 3.03 1.47 15.73
C CYS A 179 4.08 2.04 14.77
N ARG A 180 4.03 1.70 13.48
CA ARG A 180 4.92 2.29 12.45
C ARG A 180 4.64 3.78 12.20
N HIS A 181 3.43 4.25 12.48
CA HIS A 181 3.02 5.63 12.20
C HIS A 181 2.98 6.52 13.45
N TYR A 182 2.64 5.95 14.61
CA TYR A 182 2.37 6.72 15.82
C TYR A 182 3.29 6.38 17.01
N GLU A 183 4.32 5.55 16.78
CA GLU A 183 5.20 5.00 17.82
C GLU A 183 4.45 4.13 18.84
N TYR A 184 5.19 3.33 19.62
CA TYR A 184 4.58 2.40 20.58
C TYR A 184 3.82 3.13 21.71
N SER A 185 4.43 4.18 22.27
CA SER A 185 3.84 5.00 23.33
C SER A 185 2.59 5.75 22.85
N GLY A 186 2.58 6.22 21.60
CA GLY A 186 1.43 6.90 21.02
C GLY A 186 0.24 5.97 20.82
N VAL A 187 0.47 4.73 20.35
CA VAL A 187 -0.61 3.74 20.22
C VAL A 187 -1.20 3.37 21.58
N MET A 188 -0.39 3.23 22.63
CA MET A 188 -0.90 2.99 24.00
C MET A 188 -1.77 4.15 24.49
N ALA A 189 -1.33 5.40 24.30
CA ALA A 189 -2.08 6.58 24.70
C ALA A 189 -3.41 6.70 23.95
N LEU A 190 -3.40 6.54 22.63
CA LEU A 190 -4.60 6.56 21.79
C LEU A 190 -5.59 5.47 22.18
N TRP A 191 -5.10 4.28 22.53
CA TRP A 191 -5.94 3.19 23.00
C TRP A 191 -6.67 3.53 24.32
N ASP A 192 -5.98 4.16 25.27
CA ASP A 192 -6.62 4.55 26.52
C ASP A 192 -7.65 5.66 26.34
N VAL A 193 -7.38 6.62 25.45
CA VAL A 193 -8.37 7.64 25.07
C VAL A 193 -9.58 6.98 24.41
N TYR A 194 -9.35 6.04 23.50
CA TYR A 194 -10.41 5.27 22.86
C TYR A 194 -11.28 4.51 23.86
N LEU A 195 -10.68 3.86 24.87
CA LEU A 195 -11.45 3.19 25.93
C LEU A 195 -12.17 4.17 26.87
N GLY A 196 -11.69 5.40 27.00
CA GLY A 196 -12.33 6.48 27.76
C GLY A 196 -13.46 7.18 27.01
N PHE A 197 -13.53 7.02 25.68
CA PHE A 197 -14.53 7.69 24.85
C PHE A 197 -15.93 7.15 25.12
N SER A 198 -16.83 8.05 25.53
CA SER A 198 -18.24 7.78 25.80
C SER A 198 -19.17 8.28 24.68
N ASP A 199 -18.74 8.15 23.43
CA ASP A 199 -19.58 8.48 22.26
C ASP A 199 -20.60 7.35 22.03
N ASP A 200 -21.84 7.73 21.71
CA ASP A 200 -22.93 6.81 21.37
C ASP A 200 -22.57 5.91 20.18
N PHE A 201 -21.70 6.37 19.29
CA PHE A 201 -21.16 5.54 18.21
C PHE A 201 -20.44 4.29 18.75
N PHE A 202 -19.61 4.42 19.79
CA PHE A 202 -18.87 3.30 20.38
C PHE A 202 -19.74 2.37 21.20
N ARG A 203 -20.81 2.91 21.79
CA ARG A 203 -21.83 2.08 22.45
C ARG A 203 -22.54 1.16 21.45
N LYS A 204 -22.78 1.63 20.22
CA LYS A 204 -23.47 0.86 19.17
C LYS A 204 -22.53 -0.11 18.44
N THR A 205 -21.33 0.33 18.08
CA THR A 205 -20.38 -0.49 17.30
C THR A 205 -19.54 -1.43 18.16
N GLY A 206 -19.47 -1.17 19.47
CA GLY A 206 -18.63 -1.89 20.40
C GLY A 206 -17.16 -1.47 20.30
N TYR A 207 -16.37 -1.96 21.25
CA TYR A 207 -14.95 -1.65 21.32
C TYR A 207 -14.14 -2.81 20.76
N SER A 208 -13.77 -2.71 19.48
CA SER A 208 -12.85 -3.62 18.81
C SER A 208 -11.58 -2.89 18.34
N ILE A 209 -10.55 -3.64 17.95
CA ILE A 209 -9.31 -3.07 17.41
C ILE A 209 -9.56 -2.51 16.01
N GLU A 210 -10.46 -3.12 15.23
CA GLU A 210 -10.90 -2.57 13.95
C GLU A 210 -11.60 -1.23 14.14
N ALA A 211 -12.55 -1.14 15.09
CA ALA A 211 -13.24 0.11 15.39
C ALA A 211 -12.27 1.18 15.94
N PHE A 212 -11.25 0.78 16.71
CA PHE A 212 -10.17 1.66 17.14
C PHE A 212 -9.40 2.23 15.95
N VAL A 213 -8.95 1.38 15.02
CA VAL A 213 -8.22 1.79 13.81
C VAL A 213 -9.06 2.74 12.95
N THR A 214 -10.35 2.42 12.73
CA THR A 214 -11.26 3.28 11.96
C THR A 214 -11.53 4.62 12.64
N SER A 215 -11.43 4.69 13.97
CA SER A 215 -11.67 5.90 14.74
C SER A 215 -10.42 6.78 14.92
N MET A 216 -9.27 6.35 14.40
CA MET A 216 -8.01 7.08 14.50
C MET A 216 -8.11 8.57 14.12
N PRO A 217 -8.76 8.97 13.00
CA PRO A 217 -8.88 10.39 12.67
C PRO A 217 -9.50 11.21 13.81
N LYS A 218 -10.58 10.70 14.42
CA LYS A 218 -11.24 11.37 15.55
C LYS A 218 -10.35 11.38 16.80
N LEU A 219 -9.64 10.29 17.08
CA LEU A 219 -8.78 10.17 18.26
C LEU A 219 -7.57 11.10 18.18
N LEU A 220 -7.06 11.40 16.98
CA LEU A 220 -5.91 12.30 16.84
C LEU A 220 -6.21 13.72 17.31
N ASP A 221 -7.48 14.13 17.27
CA ASP A 221 -7.93 15.45 17.74
C ASP A 221 -8.10 15.51 19.28
N THR A 222 -8.00 14.38 19.98
CA THR A 222 -8.45 14.25 21.39
C THR A 222 -7.38 14.52 22.46
N GLY A 223 -6.38 15.36 22.16
CA GLY A 223 -5.36 15.75 23.15
C GLY A 223 -4.50 14.60 23.67
N TRP A 224 -4.46 13.44 22.98
CA TRP A 224 -3.74 12.21 23.37
C TRP A 224 -2.25 12.40 23.66
N LYS A 225 -1.64 13.46 23.13
CA LYS A 225 -0.22 13.80 23.33
C LYS A 225 0.14 13.99 24.81
N SER A 226 -0.78 14.49 25.64
CA SER A 226 -0.53 14.63 27.08
C SER A 226 -0.40 13.27 27.77
N ILE A 227 -1.24 12.31 27.38
CA ILE A 227 -1.21 10.92 27.88
C ILE A 227 0.04 10.20 27.37
N LYS A 228 0.48 10.48 26.14
CA LYS A 228 1.71 9.91 25.55
C LYS A 228 2.94 10.12 26.44
N GLN A 229 3.11 11.31 27.02
CA GLN A 229 4.25 11.65 27.87
C GLN A 229 4.40 10.69 29.07
N LYS A 230 3.28 10.18 29.60
CA LYS A 230 3.29 9.19 30.67
C LYS A 230 4.01 7.91 30.24
N TYR A 231 3.76 7.44 29.01
CA TYR A 231 4.35 6.22 28.48
C TYR A 231 5.81 6.39 28.08
N GLU A 232 6.17 7.56 27.55
CA GLU A 232 7.58 7.88 27.25
C GLU A 232 8.45 7.87 28.51
N HIS A 233 7.92 8.36 29.63
CA HIS A 233 8.62 8.29 30.91
C HIS A 233 8.82 6.84 31.38
N GLU A 234 7.81 5.98 31.24
CA GLU A 234 7.93 4.55 31.56
C GLU A 234 8.96 3.85 30.65
N ASP A 235 9.03 4.20 29.37
CA ASP A 235 10.02 3.67 28.42
C ASP A 235 11.45 4.03 28.83
N ASN A 236 11.67 5.27 29.23
CA ASN A 236 12.97 5.75 29.67
C ASN A 236 13.44 5.04 30.95
N LEU A 237 12.53 4.79 31.90
CA LEU A 237 12.85 4.06 33.14
C LEU A 237 13.23 2.60 32.86
N ILE A 238 12.52 1.92 31.95
CA ILE A 238 12.83 0.54 31.58
C ILE A 238 14.21 0.47 30.92
N SER A 239 14.48 1.37 29.96
CA SER A 239 15.77 1.46 29.29
C SER A 239 16.92 1.69 30.27
N ALA A 240 16.76 2.62 31.23
CA ALA A 240 17.74 2.86 32.28
C ALA A 240 17.97 1.63 33.16
N SER A 241 16.90 0.90 33.52
CA SER A 241 16.99 -0.31 34.33
C SER A 241 17.74 -1.45 33.63
N ASP A 242 17.57 -1.58 32.32
CA ASP A 242 18.24 -2.60 31.51
C ASP A 242 19.73 -2.27 31.31
N ILE A 243 20.08 -0.98 31.22
CA ILE A 243 21.48 -0.53 31.22
C ILE A 243 22.15 -0.87 32.56
N LEU A 244 21.51 -0.56 33.69
CA LEU A 244 22.05 -0.87 35.03
C LEU A 244 22.26 -2.37 35.27
N LYS A 245 21.37 -3.22 34.75
CA LYS A 245 21.54 -4.68 34.80
C LYS A 245 22.75 -5.16 34.01
N LYS A 246 23.06 -4.51 32.88
CA LYS A 246 24.23 -4.85 32.06
C LYS A 246 25.56 -4.40 32.67
N VAL A 247 25.55 -3.34 33.48
CA VAL A 247 26.77 -2.78 34.12
C VAL A 247 27.14 -3.51 35.41
N LYS A 248 26.23 -4.27 36.02
CA LYS A 248 26.47 -5.05 37.25
C LYS A 248 27.07 -6.45 37.00
N LEU A 249 27.66 -6.67 35.83
CA LEU A 249 28.39 -7.89 35.43
C LEU A 249 29.85 -7.52 35.19
#